data_AF-A0A371WUR0-F1
#
_entry.id   AF-A0A371WUR0-F1
#
_cell.length_a   1.000
_cell.length_b   1.000
_cell.length_c   1.000
_cell.angle_alpha   90.00
_cell.angle_beta   90.00
_cell.angle_gamma   90.00
#
_symmetry.space_group_name_H-M   'P 1'
#
loop_
_entity.id
_entity.type
_entity.pdbx_description
1 polymer ?
#
loop_
_entity_poly.entity_id
_entity_poly.type
_entity_poly.pdbx_seq_one_letter_code
_entity_poly.pdbx_strand_id
1 'polypeptide(L)'
;MVAAIGVEQGWGGAQLSGLYHSINVESGTAISARHKEEAGWGANAGVHIKLPMIAPGDELWLQATYTKGDLALQTQGYPRGWNLSNVSGGITKGWVLPDYDAVIVNGSDKLPTAWSAIAAFQHNWNAQWATHVEASYLNVKYPSAVTRAAVSSQLGATNWNEWRVGLGTDWKPVKNLLIGLELYYTRLDQKAPLNANGRAFTGAGTGVPFKKNINTYEGVFRIQRDF
;
A
#
# COMPACT_ATOMS: atom_id res chain seq x y z
N MET A 1 6.19 13.21 14.69
CA MET A 1 6.39 12.58 16.00
C MET A 1 5.88 11.15 15.97
N VAL A 2 6.53 10.24 16.69
CA VAL A 2 6.18 8.80 16.76
C VAL A 2 6.31 8.36 18.21
N ALA A 3 5.38 7.53 18.67
CA ALA A 3 5.43 6.87 19.97
C ALA A 3 5.16 5.38 19.79
N ALA A 4 5.84 4.52 20.54
CA ALA A 4 5.65 3.08 20.46
C ALA A 4 5.80 2.42 21.85
N ILE A 5 5.01 1.36 22.05
CA ILE A 5 5.10 0.46 23.20
C ILE A 5 5.07 -0.98 22.67
N GLY A 6 5.79 -1.87 23.35
CA GLY A 6 5.82 -3.28 22.98
C GLY A 6 6.10 -4.17 24.17
N VAL A 7 5.79 -5.45 23.99
CA VAL A 7 6.04 -6.51 24.95
C VAL A 7 6.58 -7.73 24.21
N GLU A 8 7.59 -8.37 24.80
CA GLU A 8 8.18 -9.60 24.29
C GLU A 8 8.10 -10.67 25.38
N GLN A 9 7.66 -11.87 25.01
CA GLN A 9 7.47 -13.01 25.89
C GLN A 9 7.85 -14.33 25.19
N GLY A 10 7.75 -15.44 25.91
CA GLY A 10 8.08 -16.77 25.38
C GLY A 10 7.24 -17.19 24.18
N TRP A 11 5.98 -16.74 24.11
CA TRP A 11 5.06 -17.03 23.00
C TRP A 11 5.30 -16.18 21.76
N GLY A 12 6.10 -15.11 21.86
CA GLY A 12 6.21 -14.09 20.82
C GLY A 12 6.12 -12.68 21.42
N GLY A 13 5.70 -11.72 20.61
CA GLY A 13 5.69 -10.32 20.99
C GLY A 13 4.55 -9.53 20.36
N ALA A 14 4.28 -8.38 20.94
CA ALA A 14 3.28 -7.43 20.45
C ALA A 14 3.83 -6.02 20.50
N GLN A 15 3.44 -5.21 19.52
CA GLN A 15 3.79 -3.79 19.44
C GLN A 15 2.57 -2.97 19.07
N LEU A 16 2.48 -1.78 19.66
CA LEU A 16 1.55 -0.72 19.29
C LEU A 16 2.35 0.58 19.11
N SER A 17 2.09 1.30 18.03
CA SER A 17 2.69 2.59 17.76
C SER A 17 1.68 3.58 17.21
N GLY A 18 1.95 4.85 17.43
CA GLY A 18 1.20 5.98 16.92
C GLY A 18 2.13 7.01 16.31
N LEU A 19 1.64 7.73 15.31
CA LEU A 19 2.37 8.79 14.64
C LEU A 19 1.49 10.01 14.41
N TYR A 20 2.14 11.16 14.34
CA TYR A 20 1.53 12.44 14.00
C TYR A 20 2.53 13.26 13.20
N HIS A 21 2.06 13.97 12.18
CA HIS A 21 2.86 14.88 11.37
C HIS A 21 2.01 16.05 10.85
N SER A 22 2.68 17.14 10.47
CA SER A 22 2.03 18.28 9.85
C SER A 22 2.11 18.15 8.33
N ILE A 23 0.99 18.37 7.66
CA ILE A 23 0.86 18.38 6.21
C ILE A 23 0.80 19.84 5.77
N ASN A 24 1.78 20.27 4.99
CA ASN A 24 1.78 21.59 4.39
C ASN A 24 0.91 21.55 3.12
N VAL A 25 -0.26 22.19 3.18
CA VAL A 25 -1.22 22.21 2.08
C VAL A 25 -1.14 23.54 1.35
N GLU A 26 -0.58 23.49 0.14
CA GLU A 26 -0.29 24.67 -0.67
C GLU A 26 -1.15 24.72 -1.93
N SER A 27 -1.54 25.93 -2.36
CA SER A 27 -2.26 26.13 -3.63
C SER A 27 -1.72 27.34 -4.38
N GLY A 28 -1.07 27.06 -5.51
CA GLY A 28 -0.44 28.06 -6.38
C GLY A 28 1.02 28.33 -6.02
N THR A 29 1.69 29.10 -6.88
CA THR A 29 3.13 29.43 -6.77
C THR A 29 3.38 30.93 -6.52
N ALA A 30 2.31 31.73 -6.43
CA ALA A 30 2.41 33.16 -6.14
C ALA A 30 2.82 33.39 -4.68
N ILE A 31 3.42 34.54 -4.37
CA ILE A 31 3.78 34.92 -2.98
C ILE A 31 2.54 34.98 -2.08
N SER A 32 1.37 35.27 -2.63
CA SER A 32 0.07 35.25 -1.94
C SER A 32 -0.65 33.90 -2.00
N ALA A 33 0.04 32.84 -2.39
CA ALA A 33 -0.53 31.51 -2.47
C ALA A 33 -1.09 31.08 -1.10
N ARG A 34 -2.08 30.20 -1.15
CA ARG A 34 -2.63 29.61 0.06
C ARG A 34 -1.58 28.70 0.69
N HIS A 35 -1.29 28.92 1.97
CA HIS A 35 -0.53 28.01 2.81
C HIS A 35 -1.36 27.69 4.05
N LYS A 36 -1.63 26.40 4.28
CA LYS A 36 -2.35 25.94 5.47
C LYS A 36 -1.72 24.64 5.97
N GLU A 37 -1.59 24.52 7.28
CA GLU A 37 -1.17 23.29 7.93
C GLU A 37 -2.39 22.43 8.28
N GLU A 38 -2.28 21.14 7.99
CA GLU A 38 -3.23 20.11 8.40
C GLU A 38 -2.52 19.04 9.24
N ALA A 39 -3.29 18.34 10.07
CA ALA A 39 -2.75 17.31 10.95
C ALA A 39 -2.95 15.90 10.37
N GLY A 40 -1.85 15.26 9.97
CA GLY A 40 -1.83 13.85 9.62
C GLY A 40 -1.50 12.99 10.84
N TRP A 41 -2.15 11.83 10.96
CA TRP A 41 -1.89 10.90 12.06
C TRP A 41 -2.19 9.45 11.67
N GLY A 42 -1.67 8.53 12.47
CA GLY A 42 -1.93 7.11 12.29
C GLY A 42 -1.56 6.28 13.49
N ALA A 43 -1.92 5.01 13.43
CA ALA A 43 -1.55 4.00 14.40
C ALA A 43 -1.22 2.69 13.68
N ASN A 44 -0.29 1.95 14.24
CA ASN A 44 0.10 0.63 13.79
C ASN A 44 0.15 -0.32 14.98
N ALA A 45 -0.40 -1.52 14.82
CA ALA A 45 -0.30 -2.59 15.79
C ALA A 45 0.14 -3.87 15.10
N GLY A 46 0.93 -4.68 15.78
CA GLY A 46 1.36 -5.97 15.27
C GLY A 46 1.67 -6.95 16.37
N VAL A 47 1.59 -8.23 16.02
CA VAL A 47 2.00 -9.35 16.84
C VAL A 47 2.84 -10.30 16.00
N HIS A 48 3.86 -10.88 16.63
CA HIS A 48 4.50 -12.09 16.14
C HIS A 48 4.25 -13.19 17.15
N ILE A 49 3.92 -14.37 16.66
CA ILE A 49 3.51 -15.50 17.49
C ILE A 49 4.36 -16.68 17.05
N LYS A 50 5.16 -17.19 17.98
CA LYS A 50 5.93 -18.42 17.79
C LYS A 50 4.97 -19.59 17.87
N LEU A 51 5.05 -20.51 16.91
CA LEU A 51 4.16 -21.65 16.78
C LEU A 51 4.94 -22.98 16.90
N PRO A 52 5.74 -23.20 17.96
CA PRO A 52 6.59 -24.40 18.08
C PRO A 52 5.80 -25.71 18.17
N MET A 53 4.48 -25.63 18.43
CA MET A 53 3.59 -26.77 18.43
C MET A 53 3.23 -27.29 17.03
N ILE A 54 3.47 -26.51 15.97
CA ILE A 54 3.29 -26.92 14.57
C ILE A 54 4.61 -27.52 14.07
N ALA A 55 5.66 -26.71 14.03
CA ALA A 55 7.03 -27.16 13.83
C ALA A 55 8.03 -26.21 14.52
N PRO A 56 9.22 -26.69 14.92
CA PRO A 56 10.25 -25.83 15.50
C PRO A 56 10.65 -24.69 14.57
N GLY A 57 10.55 -23.46 15.07
CA GLY A 57 10.88 -22.24 14.33
C GLY A 57 9.73 -21.66 13.50
N ASP A 58 8.54 -22.24 13.54
CA ASP A 58 7.35 -21.66 12.90
C ASP A 58 6.91 -20.39 13.61
N GLU A 59 6.43 -19.44 12.81
CA GLU A 59 6.03 -18.13 13.30
C GLU A 59 4.94 -17.52 12.42
N LEU A 60 4.01 -16.81 13.07
CA LEU A 60 2.92 -16.06 12.46
C LEU A 60 3.08 -14.59 12.83
N TRP A 61 3.13 -13.73 11.81
CA TRP A 61 3.12 -12.28 11.96
C TRP A 61 1.78 -11.74 11.50
N LEU A 62 1.19 -10.89 12.32
CA LEU A 62 -0.02 -10.13 11.99
C LEU A 62 0.27 -8.66 12.24
N GLN A 63 -0.10 -7.79 11.32
CA GLN A 63 0.07 -6.35 11.46
C GLN A 63 -1.12 -5.61 10.85
N ALA A 64 -1.55 -4.53 11.49
CA ALA A 64 -2.57 -3.64 10.98
C ALA A 64 -2.14 -2.17 11.14
N THR A 65 -2.45 -1.36 10.15
CA THR A 65 -2.14 0.08 10.14
C THR A 65 -3.39 0.86 9.79
N TYR A 66 -3.60 1.99 10.45
CA TYR A 66 -4.60 2.99 10.07
C TYR A 66 -3.94 4.36 9.98
N THR A 67 -4.25 5.12 8.93
CA THR A 67 -3.77 6.50 8.78
C THR A 67 -4.88 7.42 8.30
N LYS A 68 -4.78 8.70 8.66
CA LYS A 68 -5.54 9.82 8.11
C LYS A 68 -4.57 10.92 7.72
N GLY A 69 -4.55 11.30 6.44
CA GLY A 69 -3.60 12.27 5.91
C GLY A 69 -2.14 11.80 5.95
N ASP A 70 -1.92 10.49 5.77
CA ASP A 70 -0.59 9.90 5.66
C ASP A 70 -0.66 8.60 4.85
N LEU A 71 -0.90 8.74 3.55
CA LEU A 71 -0.91 7.63 2.59
C LEU A 71 0.52 7.21 2.24
N ALA A 72 1.48 8.13 2.26
CA ALA A 72 2.88 7.84 1.95
C ALA A 72 3.44 6.67 2.77
N LEU A 73 3.05 6.54 4.05
CA LEU A 73 3.39 5.40 4.90
C LEU A 73 2.92 4.04 4.37
N GLN A 74 1.83 4.00 3.61
CA GLN A 74 1.21 2.76 3.15
C GLN A 74 1.37 2.53 1.64
N THR A 75 1.65 3.56 0.84
CA THR A 75 1.60 3.47 -0.62
C THR A 75 2.92 3.80 -1.33
N GLN A 76 3.88 4.48 -0.71
CA GLN A 76 5.06 5.02 -1.41
C GLN A 76 4.70 6.09 -2.48
N GLY A 77 3.54 6.75 -2.36
CA GLY A 77 3.12 7.87 -3.21
C GLY A 77 2.32 7.48 -4.46
N TYR A 78 2.25 6.19 -4.77
CA TYR A 78 1.38 5.60 -5.79
C TYR A 78 0.85 4.27 -5.27
N PRO A 79 -0.23 3.71 -5.79
CA PRO A 79 -0.49 2.28 -5.63
C PRO A 79 0.76 1.46 -5.99
N ARG A 80 1.16 0.55 -5.09
CA ARG A 80 2.49 -0.10 -5.11
C ARG A 80 2.78 -0.72 -6.49
N GLY A 81 3.95 -0.42 -7.04
CA GLY A 81 4.45 -1.02 -8.28
C GLY A 81 4.05 -0.30 -9.58
N TRP A 82 3.40 0.85 -9.52
CA TRP A 82 2.91 1.54 -10.73
C TRP A 82 3.41 2.97 -10.84
N ASN A 83 4.50 3.16 -11.61
CA ASN A 83 5.02 4.48 -11.97
C ASN A 83 4.41 4.97 -13.29
N LEU A 84 3.98 6.23 -13.32
CA LEU A 84 3.57 7.00 -14.50
C LEU A 84 4.75 7.38 -15.42
N SER A 85 5.86 6.63 -15.36
CA SER A 85 7.10 7.01 -16.04
C SER A 85 7.02 6.79 -17.55
N ASN A 86 6.68 7.89 -18.23
CA ASN A 86 7.15 8.32 -19.55
C ASN A 86 6.90 7.38 -20.74
N VAL A 87 5.70 7.49 -21.33
CA VAL A 87 5.56 7.29 -22.78
C VAL A 87 5.22 8.65 -23.40
N SER A 88 6.24 9.26 -24.01
CA SER A 88 6.05 10.27 -25.06
C SER A 88 5.16 9.67 -26.15
N GLY A 89 3.86 9.99 -26.14
CA GLY A 89 2.94 9.58 -27.22
C GLY A 89 1.64 8.90 -26.82
N GLY A 90 1.30 8.75 -25.54
CA GLY A 90 -0.03 8.28 -25.18
C GLY A 90 -0.11 7.70 -23.79
N ILE A 91 -1.25 7.94 -23.16
CA ILE A 91 -1.59 7.35 -21.88
C ILE A 91 -1.69 5.82 -22.03
N THR A 92 -0.80 5.07 -21.37
CA THR A 92 -0.87 3.60 -21.33
C THR A 92 -2.14 3.14 -20.61
N LYS A 93 -2.73 2.05 -21.09
CA LYS A 93 -3.95 1.43 -20.53
C LYS A 93 -3.83 1.20 -19.02
N GLY A 94 -4.76 1.77 -18.24
CA GLY A 94 -4.83 1.54 -16.79
C GLY A 94 -4.32 2.72 -15.99
N TRP A 95 -4.87 3.92 -16.23
CA TRP A 95 -4.55 5.11 -15.45
C TRP A 95 -4.65 4.88 -13.95
N VAL A 96 -3.58 5.18 -13.24
CA VAL A 96 -3.48 5.17 -11.77
C VAL A 96 -3.20 6.60 -11.32
N LEU A 97 -3.98 7.10 -10.37
CA LEU A 97 -3.78 8.44 -9.82
C LEU A 97 -2.70 8.38 -8.72
N PRO A 98 -1.77 9.36 -8.66
CA PRO A 98 -0.91 9.51 -7.49
C PRO A 98 -1.76 9.65 -6.22
N ASP A 99 -1.22 9.14 -5.12
CA ASP A 99 -1.84 9.31 -3.81
C ASP A 99 -1.46 10.66 -3.20
N TYR A 100 -2.42 11.29 -2.52
CA TYR A 100 -2.24 12.60 -1.92
C TYR A 100 -2.64 12.58 -0.45
N ASP A 101 -1.76 13.05 0.43
CA ASP A 101 -2.04 13.15 1.86
C ASP A 101 -3.06 14.25 2.19
N ALA A 102 -3.24 15.23 1.30
CA ALA A 102 -4.30 16.23 1.36
C ALA A 102 -4.71 16.65 -0.05
N VAL A 103 -6.02 16.89 -0.24
CA VAL A 103 -6.57 17.43 -1.50
C VAL A 103 -7.41 18.67 -1.18
N ILE A 104 -7.20 19.74 -1.95
CA ILE A 104 -7.97 20.98 -1.82
C ILE A 104 -9.20 20.89 -2.72
N VAL A 105 -10.39 21.02 -2.13
CA VAL A 105 -11.66 21.06 -2.85
C VAL A 105 -12.43 22.30 -2.42
N ASN A 106 -12.70 23.22 -3.36
CA ASN A 106 -13.40 24.48 -3.11
C ASN A 106 -12.81 25.27 -1.92
N GLY A 107 -11.47 25.39 -1.88
CA GLY A 107 -10.75 26.10 -0.82
C GLY A 107 -10.67 25.37 0.53
N SER A 108 -11.22 24.16 0.63
CA SER A 108 -11.19 23.34 1.85
C SER A 108 -10.28 22.13 1.70
N ASP A 109 -9.50 21.85 2.75
CA ASP A 109 -8.63 20.67 2.79
C ASP A 109 -9.44 19.39 3.06
N LYS A 110 -9.04 18.31 2.40
CA LYS A 110 -9.63 16.98 2.51
C LYS A 110 -8.52 15.96 2.65
N LEU A 111 -8.49 15.31 3.81
CA LEU A 111 -7.53 14.26 4.12
C LEU A 111 -8.15 12.88 3.82
N PRO A 112 -7.47 11.99 3.10
CA PRO A 112 -7.91 10.61 2.96
C PRO A 112 -7.66 9.82 4.25
N THR A 113 -8.30 8.67 4.33
CA THR A 113 -8.00 7.64 5.32
C THR A 113 -7.55 6.38 4.61
N ALA A 114 -6.61 5.64 5.21
CA ALA A 114 -6.24 4.32 4.75
C ALA A 114 -6.13 3.34 5.90
N TRP A 115 -6.41 2.08 5.62
CA TRP A 115 -6.07 1.00 6.53
C TRP A 115 -5.51 -0.19 5.78
N SER A 116 -4.58 -0.88 6.41
CA SER A 116 -4.04 -2.14 5.91
C SER A 116 -4.01 -3.19 6.99
N ALA A 117 -4.06 -4.45 6.56
CA ALA A 117 -3.81 -5.62 7.38
C ALA A 117 -2.89 -6.57 6.61
N ILE A 118 -1.93 -7.17 7.31
CA ILE A 118 -0.95 -8.11 6.80
C ILE A 118 -0.98 -9.34 7.70
N ALA A 119 -0.93 -10.51 7.09
CA ALA A 119 -0.67 -11.77 7.74
C ALA A 119 0.46 -12.49 7.00
N ALA A 120 1.49 -12.93 7.71
CA ALA A 120 2.57 -13.73 7.17
C ALA A 120 2.80 -14.94 8.05
N PHE A 121 2.95 -16.12 7.45
CA PHE A 121 3.21 -17.36 8.17
C PHE A 121 4.38 -18.09 7.53
N GLN A 122 5.32 -18.54 8.36
CA GLN A 122 6.43 -19.39 7.96
C GLN A 122 6.27 -20.78 8.57
N HIS A 123 6.38 -21.80 7.73
CA HIS A 123 6.40 -23.20 8.12
C HIS A 123 7.74 -23.85 7.76
N ASN A 124 8.40 -24.45 8.74
CA ASN A 124 9.68 -25.13 8.62
C ASN A 124 9.45 -26.64 8.61
N TRP A 125 9.37 -27.22 7.41
CA TRP A 125 9.17 -28.66 7.23
C TRP A 125 10.32 -29.48 7.86
N ASN A 126 11.55 -28.98 7.71
CA ASN A 126 12.77 -29.51 8.30
C ASN A 126 13.92 -28.49 8.17
N ALA A 127 15.13 -28.87 8.57
CA ALA A 127 16.31 -27.98 8.51
C ALA A 127 16.66 -27.49 7.09
N GLN A 128 16.22 -28.18 6.04
CA GLN A 128 16.52 -27.88 4.64
C GLN A 128 15.36 -27.20 3.90
N TRP A 129 14.13 -27.27 4.39
CA TRP A 129 12.94 -26.82 3.64
C TRP A 129 12.03 -25.96 4.50
N ALA A 130 11.69 -24.78 3.98
CA ALA A 130 10.68 -23.90 4.56
C ALA A 130 9.77 -23.34 3.47
N THR A 131 8.52 -23.08 3.83
CA THR A 131 7.55 -22.38 3.00
C THR A 131 7.06 -21.16 3.76
N HIS A 132 6.86 -20.05 3.08
CA HIS A 132 6.24 -18.86 3.65
C HIS A 132 5.06 -18.42 2.79
N VAL A 133 4.01 -17.96 3.45
CA VAL A 133 2.83 -17.37 2.82
C VAL A 133 2.60 -16.00 3.42
N GLU A 134 2.30 -15.02 2.58
CA GLU A 134 1.95 -13.66 2.98
C GLU A 134 0.63 -13.29 2.32
N ALA A 135 -0.24 -12.61 3.04
CA ALA A 135 -1.41 -11.97 2.49
C ALA A 135 -1.56 -10.57 3.09
N SER A 136 -1.85 -9.59 2.25
CA SER A 136 -2.15 -8.24 2.70
C SER A 136 -3.33 -7.64 1.96
N TYR A 137 -4.03 -6.77 2.67
CA TYR A 137 -5.08 -5.93 2.12
C TYR A 137 -4.83 -4.48 2.51
N LEU A 138 -5.03 -3.57 1.57
CA LEU A 138 -4.96 -2.13 1.77
C LEU A 138 -6.23 -1.49 1.21
N ASN A 139 -6.83 -0.58 1.96
CA ASN A 139 -7.96 0.23 1.53
C ASN A 139 -7.61 1.70 1.65
N VAL A 140 -7.84 2.46 0.57
CA VAL A 140 -7.66 3.91 0.53
C VAL A 140 -9.00 4.57 0.23
N LYS A 141 -9.37 5.53 1.07
CA LYS A 141 -10.64 6.25 0.99
C LYS A 141 -10.43 7.75 1.08
N TYR A 142 -10.72 8.44 -0.01
CA TYR A 142 -10.87 9.88 -0.07
C TYR A 142 -12.29 10.31 0.34
N PRO A 143 -12.46 11.50 0.94
CA PRO A 143 -13.77 12.09 1.17
C PRO A 143 -14.57 12.25 -0.12
N SER A 144 -15.90 12.16 -0.06
CA SER A 144 -16.77 12.23 -1.24
C SER A 144 -16.64 13.55 -2.01
N ALA A 145 -16.29 14.64 -1.33
CA ALA A 145 -15.98 15.92 -1.97
C ALA A 145 -14.81 15.80 -2.95
N VAL A 146 -13.81 14.96 -2.66
CA VAL A 146 -12.66 14.70 -3.53
C VAL A 146 -13.06 13.77 -4.67
N THR A 147 -13.69 12.64 -4.36
CA THR A 147 -14.05 11.65 -5.39
C THR A 147 -15.11 12.15 -6.36
N ARG A 148 -15.86 13.20 -5.98
CA ARG A 148 -16.85 13.88 -6.83
C ARG A 148 -16.34 15.19 -7.42
N ALA A 149 -15.16 15.67 -7.00
CA ALA A 149 -14.61 16.90 -7.54
C ALA A 149 -14.21 16.68 -9.00
N ALA A 150 -14.92 17.38 -9.86
CA ALA A 150 -14.40 17.81 -11.15
C ALA A 150 -13.28 18.83 -10.89
N VAL A 151 -12.03 18.37 -10.73
CA VAL A 151 -10.91 19.31 -10.60
C VAL A 151 -10.67 19.90 -11.99
N SER A 152 -10.77 21.22 -12.13
CA SER A 152 -10.56 21.89 -13.42
C SER A 152 -9.21 21.45 -14.01
N SER A 153 -9.23 20.77 -15.16
CA SER A 153 -8.09 20.17 -15.90
C SER A 153 -7.47 18.86 -15.38
N GLN A 154 -7.95 18.26 -14.27
CA GLN A 154 -7.43 16.97 -13.76
C GLN A 154 -8.55 16.06 -13.21
N LEU A 155 -8.41 14.74 -13.37
CA LEU A 155 -9.31 13.78 -12.73
C LEU A 155 -9.06 13.77 -11.21
N GLY A 156 -10.12 13.85 -10.39
CA GLY A 156 -9.99 13.82 -8.93
C GLY A 156 -9.49 12.46 -8.42
N ALA A 157 -8.76 12.48 -7.30
CA ALA A 157 -8.33 11.27 -6.58
C ALA A 157 -9.52 10.35 -6.29
N THR A 158 -9.30 9.03 -6.30
CA THR A 158 -10.37 8.03 -6.20
C THR A 158 -10.11 7.01 -5.11
N ASN A 159 -11.17 6.33 -4.68
CA ASN A 159 -11.07 5.26 -3.71
C ASN A 159 -10.58 3.99 -4.39
N TRP A 160 -9.70 3.25 -3.71
CA TRP A 160 -9.17 2.00 -4.22
C TRP A 160 -8.84 1.05 -3.09
N ASN A 161 -8.64 -0.21 -3.45
CA ASN A 161 -8.10 -1.22 -2.55
C ASN A 161 -7.19 -2.17 -3.29
N GLU A 162 -6.28 -2.79 -2.54
CA GLU A 162 -5.30 -3.73 -3.06
C GLU A 162 -5.30 -4.99 -2.21
N TRP A 163 -5.30 -6.13 -2.87
CA TRP A 163 -4.93 -7.42 -2.28
C TRP A 163 -3.57 -7.82 -2.81
N ARG A 164 -2.71 -8.32 -1.93
CA ARG A 164 -1.47 -8.99 -2.33
C ARG A 164 -1.36 -10.33 -1.62
N VAL A 165 -0.98 -11.36 -2.35
CA VAL A 165 -0.75 -12.70 -1.81
C VAL A 165 0.60 -13.20 -2.32
N GLY A 166 1.48 -13.54 -1.40
CA GLY A 166 2.80 -14.12 -1.65
C GLY A 166 2.86 -15.57 -1.21
N LEU A 167 3.53 -16.40 -1.99
CA LEU A 167 3.90 -17.75 -1.63
C LEU A 167 5.34 -17.98 -2.05
N GLY A 168 6.16 -18.46 -1.12
CA GLY A 168 7.53 -18.82 -1.43
C GLY A 168 8.01 -20.05 -0.69
N THR A 169 9.09 -20.62 -1.21
CA THR A 169 9.75 -21.80 -0.66
C THR A 169 11.25 -21.61 -0.72
N ASP A 170 11.91 -21.92 0.40
CA ASP A 170 13.36 -21.86 0.55
C ASP A 170 13.90 -23.28 0.76
N TRP A 171 14.95 -23.60 0.00
CA TRP A 171 15.69 -24.85 0.07
C TRP A 171 17.15 -24.59 0.43
N LYS A 172 17.60 -25.26 1.48
CA LYS A 172 18.98 -25.25 1.98
C LYS A 172 19.61 -26.63 1.81
N PRO A 173 20.06 -27.00 0.60
CA PRO A 173 20.64 -28.33 0.34
C PRO A 173 21.86 -28.62 1.19
N VAL A 174 22.69 -27.60 1.41
CA VAL A 174 23.91 -27.66 2.22
C VAL A 174 24.03 -26.40 3.06
N LYS A 175 24.89 -26.45 4.06
CA LYS A 175 25.22 -25.29 4.88
C LYS A 175 25.69 -24.12 3.99
N ASN A 176 25.22 -22.92 4.32
CA ASN A 176 25.50 -21.66 3.61
C ASN A 176 25.09 -21.64 2.13
N LEU A 177 24.12 -22.46 1.70
CA LEU A 177 23.50 -22.32 0.38
C LEU A 177 21.99 -22.24 0.58
N LEU A 178 21.38 -21.15 0.13
CA LEU A 178 19.94 -20.96 0.10
C LEU A 178 19.50 -20.76 -1.35
N ILE A 179 18.48 -21.53 -1.75
CA ILE A 179 17.79 -21.40 -3.03
C ILE A 179 16.34 -21.07 -2.70
N GLY A 180 15.86 -19.92 -3.13
CA GLY A 180 14.51 -19.44 -2.87
C GLY A 180 13.74 -19.21 -4.16
N LEU A 181 12.46 -19.57 -4.16
CA LEU A 181 11.49 -19.18 -5.18
C LEU A 181 10.29 -18.54 -4.48
N GLU A 182 9.89 -17.37 -4.95
CA GLU A 182 8.77 -16.62 -4.42
C GLU A 182 7.89 -16.12 -5.57
N LEU A 183 6.58 -16.19 -5.38
CA LEU A 183 5.57 -15.73 -6.32
C LEU A 183 4.59 -14.82 -5.60
N TYR A 184 4.29 -13.69 -6.23
CA TYR A 184 3.30 -12.74 -5.75
C TYR A 184 2.19 -12.56 -6.77
N TYR A 185 0.97 -12.48 -6.27
CA TYR A 185 -0.19 -11.98 -6.99
C TYR A 185 -0.67 -10.70 -6.32
N THR A 186 -0.85 -9.64 -7.10
CA THR A 186 -1.40 -8.37 -6.64
C THR A 186 -2.64 -8.03 -7.45
N ARG A 187 -3.72 -7.64 -6.77
CA ARG A 187 -4.96 -7.15 -7.37
C ARG A 187 -5.33 -5.79 -6.83
N LEU A 188 -5.39 -4.82 -7.73
CA LEU A 188 -5.77 -3.44 -7.45
C LEU A 188 -7.17 -3.17 -8.02
N ASP A 189 -8.11 -2.79 -7.16
CA ASP A 189 -9.49 -2.46 -7.51
C ASP A 189 -9.76 -0.98 -7.20
N GLN A 190 -9.94 -0.17 -8.24
CA GLN A 190 -10.13 1.28 -8.16
C GLN A 190 -11.56 1.68 -8.55
N LYS A 191 -12.10 2.73 -7.94
CA LYS A 191 -13.35 3.35 -8.40
C LYS A 191 -13.04 4.29 -9.57
N ALA A 192 -13.93 4.33 -10.54
CA ALA A 192 -13.82 5.29 -11.64
C ALA A 192 -13.91 6.73 -11.08
N PRO A 193 -12.94 7.62 -11.40
CA PRO A 193 -13.09 9.03 -11.07
C PRO A 193 -14.24 9.64 -11.86
N LEU A 194 -14.78 10.77 -11.40
CA LEU A 194 -15.79 11.53 -12.12
C LEU A 194 -15.14 12.61 -13.01
N ASN A 195 -15.74 12.88 -14.17
CA ASN A 195 -15.32 13.98 -15.04
C ASN A 195 -15.95 15.32 -14.63
N ALA A 196 -15.65 16.38 -15.39
CA ALA A 196 -16.16 17.74 -15.17
C ALA A 196 -17.69 17.84 -15.02
N ASN A 197 -18.42 16.93 -15.65
CA ASN A 197 -19.88 16.88 -15.69
C ASN A 197 -20.46 15.86 -14.68
N GLY A 198 -19.65 15.37 -13.73
CA GLY A 198 -20.07 14.40 -12.73
C GLY A 198 -20.33 12.99 -13.25
N ARG A 199 -19.90 12.66 -14.48
CA ARG A 199 -20.06 11.33 -15.07
C ARG A 199 -18.84 10.48 -14.77
N ALA A 200 -19.06 9.20 -14.43
CA ALA A 200 -17.99 8.25 -14.20
C ALA A 200 -17.14 8.08 -15.47
N PHE A 201 -15.83 8.12 -15.30
CA PHE A 201 -14.90 7.92 -16.38
C PHE A 201 -14.80 6.42 -16.71
N THR A 202 -15.43 5.99 -17.81
CA THR A 202 -15.52 4.57 -18.21
C THR A 202 -14.46 4.15 -19.23
N GLY A 203 -13.60 5.08 -19.67
CA GLY A 203 -12.60 4.82 -20.73
C GLY A 203 -13.19 4.57 -22.13
N ALA A 204 -14.51 4.64 -22.29
CA ALA A 204 -15.20 4.50 -23.57
C ALA A 204 -15.50 5.89 -24.16
N GLY A 205 -14.60 6.37 -25.02
CA GLY A 205 -14.66 7.69 -25.65
C GLY A 205 -13.27 8.33 -25.66
N THR A 206 -12.88 8.88 -26.81
CA THR A 206 -11.55 9.45 -27.14
C THR A 206 -10.85 10.13 -25.94
N GLY A 207 -9.83 9.50 -25.35
CA GLY A 207 -8.79 10.26 -24.65
C GLY A 207 -7.96 9.57 -23.55
N VAL A 208 -8.57 8.84 -22.61
CA VAL A 208 -7.83 8.27 -21.46
C VAL A 208 -8.30 6.83 -21.18
N PRO A 209 -7.45 5.80 -21.22
CA PRO A 209 -7.85 4.44 -20.85
C PRO A 209 -7.82 4.23 -19.32
N PHE A 210 -9.00 4.03 -18.71
CA PHE A 210 -9.15 3.65 -17.29
C PHE A 210 -9.46 2.16 -17.16
N LYS A 211 -8.86 1.50 -16.16
CA LYS A 211 -9.14 0.10 -15.83
C LYS A 211 -9.48 0.00 -14.36
N LYS A 212 -10.70 -0.44 -14.07
CA LYS A 212 -11.19 -0.63 -12.70
C LYS A 212 -10.37 -1.65 -11.90
N ASN A 213 -9.94 -2.72 -12.56
CA ASN A 213 -9.26 -3.84 -11.93
C ASN A 213 -7.94 -4.10 -12.63
N ILE A 214 -6.84 -4.11 -11.89
CA ILE A 214 -5.50 -4.40 -12.40
C ILE A 214 -4.95 -5.58 -11.61
N ASN A 215 -4.34 -6.52 -12.32
CA ASN A 215 -3.74 -7.72 -11.74
C ASN A 215 -2.28 -7.76 -12.17
N THR A 216 -1.38 -8.05 -11.25
CA THR A 216 0.06 -8.21 -11.48
C THR A 216 0.51 -9.55 -10.91
N TYR A 217 1.47 -10.18 -11.58
CA TYR A 217 2.16 -11.35 -11.09
C TYR A 217 3.66 -11.03 -11.06
N GLU A 218 4.31 -11.34 -9.95
CA GLU A 218 5.74 -11.13 -9.77
C GLU A 218 6.36 -12.44 -9.31
N GLY A 219 7.60 -12.69 -9.72
CA GLY A 219 8.33 -13.87 -9.31
C GLY A 219 9.78 -13.52 -9.02
N VAL A 220 10.30 -14.02 -7.91
CA VAL A 220 11.71 -13.85 -7.53
C VAL A 220 12.33 -15.22 -7.35
N PHE A 221 13.40 -15.45 -8.09
CA PHE A 221 14.28 -16.59 -7.88
C PHE A 221 15.60 -16.08 -7.31
N ARG A 222 16.03 -16.67 -6.19
CA ARG A 222 17.23 -16.25 -5.48
C ARG A 222 18.13 -17.45 -5.21
N ILE A 223 19.42 -17.28 -5.43
CA ILE A 223 20.47 -18.17 -4.91
C ILE A 223 21.39 -17.30 -4.07
N GLN A 224 21.58 -17.67 -2.80
CA GLN A 224 22.51 -17.00 -1.89
C GLN A 224 23.50 -18.01 -1.34
N ARG A 225 24.79 -17.65 -1.36
CA ARG A 225 25.86 -18.46 -0.78
C ARG A 225 26.78 -17.59 0.07
N ASP A 226 26.99 -18.04 1.30
CA ASP A 226 27.91 -17.42 2.24
C ASP A 226 29.18 -18.29 2.40
N PHE A 227 30.35 -17.68 2.54
CA PHE A 227 31.65 -18.36 2.59
C PHE A 227 32.28 -18.31 3.97
#